data_AF-A0A8T7FVB4-F1
#
_entry.id   AF-A0A8T7FVB4-F1
#
_cell.length_a   1.000
_cell.length_b   1.000
_cell.length_c   1.000
_cell.angle_alpha   90.00
_cell.angle_beta   90.00
_cell.angle_gamma   90.00
#
_symmetry.space_group_name_H-M   'P 1'
#
loop_
_entity.id
_entity.type
_entity.pdbx_description
1 polymer ?
#
loop_
_entity_poly.entity_id
_entity_poly.type
_entity_poly.pdbx_seq_one_letter_code
_entity_poly.pdbx_strand_id
1 'polypeptide(L)'
;MRTANPAPFAYLNELKPGQKIYIHNDGLTYVYEVRTSGLILPSSIRTLFRHEEDAWLSLVTCENFNDKAETFAYRRLVRAVLISIIPTK
;
A
#
# COMPACT_ATOMS: atom_id res chain seq x y z
N MET A 1 -1.74 -31.02 -5.21
CA MET A 1 -1.22 -29.68 -5.55
C MET A 1 -1.73 -28.69 -4.52
N ARG A 2 -0.85 -28.09 -3.71
CA ARG A 2 -1.20 -26.95 -2.85
C ARG A 2 -1.34 -25.76 -3.80
N THR A 3 -2.54 -25.27 -4.03
CA THR A 3 -2.74 -23.97 -4.70
C THR A 3 -2.03 -22.93 -3.84
N ALA A 4 -0.93 -22.37 -4.36
CA ALA A 4 -0.24 -21.29 -3.69
C ALA A 4 -1.20 -20.09 -3.70
N ASN A 5 -1.81 -19.78 -2.56
CA ASN A 5 -2.56 -18.54 -2.43
C ASN A 5 -1.58 -17.38 -2.66
N PRO A 6 -1.99 -16.34 -3.42
CA PRO A 6 -1.17 -15.16 -3.60
C PRO A 6 -0.75 -14.59 -2.24
N ALA A 7 0.49 -14.11 -2.17
CA ALA A 7 1.01 -13.48 -0.96
C ALA A 7 0.14 -12.27 -0.57
N PRO A 8 0.10 -11.90 0.73
CA PRO A 8 -0.49 -10.63 1.14
C PRO A 8 0.03 -9.49 0.27
N PHE A 9 -0.88 -8.66 -0.26
CA PHE A 9 -0.56 -7.54 -1.14
C PHE A 9 0.02 -7.90 -2.53
N ALA A 10 -0.13 -9.14 -3.02
CA ALA A 10 0.30 -9.52 -4.37
C ALA A 10 -0.33 -8.66 -5.49
N TYR A 11 -1.52 -8.09 -5.25
CA TYR A 11 -2.26 -7.28 -6.22
C TYR A 11 -2.23 -5.78 -5.90
N LEU A 12 -1.31 -5.33 -5.03
CA LEU A 12 -1.22 -3.91 -4.66
C LEU A 12 -0.88 -3.01 -5.86
N ASN A 13 -0.20 -3.57 -6.87
CA ASN A 13 0.10 -2.93 -8.15
C ASN A 13 -1.14 -2.64 -9.00
N GLU A 14 -2.28 -3.30 -8.73
CA GLU A 14 -3.54 -3.07 -9.44
C GLU A 14 -4.31 -1.87 -8.87
N LEU A 15 -3.93 -1.36 -7.69
CA LEU A 15 -4.57 -0.22 -7.07
C LEU A 15 -4.31 1.07 -7.86
N LYS A 16 -5.39 1.72 -8.29
CA LYS A 16 -5.42 2.94 -9.10
C LYS A 16 -5.91 4.14 -8.29
N PRO A 17 -5.52 5.37 -8.68
CA PRO A 17 -6.06 6.59 -8.07
C PRO A 17 -7.59 6.61 -8.06
N GLY A 18 -8.18 7.07 -6.96
CA GLY A 18 -9.63 7.11 -6.74
C GLY A 18 -10.23 5.83 -6.15
N GLN A 19 -9.49 4.71 -6.11
CA GLN A 19 -9.95 3.53 -5.39
C GLN A 19 -9.86 3.73 -3.88
N LYS A 20 -10.77 3.05 -3.16
CA LYS A 20 -10.92 3.22 -1.71
C LYS A 20 -10.31 2.05 -0.96
N ILE A 21 -9.66 2.35 0.16
CA ILE A 21 -9.14 1.40 1.14
C ILE A 21 -9.90 1.63 2.45
N TYR A 22 -10.40 0.55 3.03
CA TYR A 22 -11.16 0.59 4.28
C TYR A 22 -10.33 -0.07 5.39
N ILE A 23 -10.01 0.69 6.42
CA ILE A 23 -9.36 0.18 7.63
C ILE A 23 -10.39 0.14 8.75
N HIS A 24 -10.64 -1.04 9.29
CA HIS A 24 -11.54 -1.24 10.42
C HIS A 24 -10.73 -1.27 11.72
N ASN A 25 -11.02 -0.36 12.64
CA ASN A 25 -10.40 -0.33 13.97
C ASN A 25 -11.35 0.26 15.00
N ASP A 26 -11.48 -0.37 16.17
CA ASP A 26 -12.25 0.12 17.33
C ASP A 26 -13.68 0.61 17.02
N GLY A 27 -14.42 -0.16 16.20
CA GLY A 27 -15.79 0.21 15.83
C GLY A 27 -15.88 1.40 14.88
N LEU A 28 -14.77 1.80 14.26
CA LEU A 28 -14.70 2.81 13.22
C LEU A 28 -14.15 2.19 11.93
N THR A 29 -14.63 2.70 10.80
CA THR A 29 -14.12 2.41 9.46
C THR A 29 -13.52 3.67 8.87
N TYR A 30 -12.20 3.66 8.72
CA TYR A 30 -11.43 4.74 8.11
C TYR A 30 -11.35 4.50 6.61
N VAL A 31 -11.91 5.44 5.84
CA VAL A 31 -11.95 5.36 4.38
C VAL A 31 -10.83 6.21 3.82
N TYR A 32 -9.86 5.56 3.19
CA TYR A 32 -8.76 6.20 2.49
C TYR A 32 -8.98 6.12 0.98
N GLU A 33 -8.56 7.14 0.24
CA GLU A 33 -8.60 7.17 -1.21
C GLU A 33 -7.19 7.18 -1.80
N VAL A 34 -6.91 6.23 -2.68
CA VAL A 34 -5.62 6.10 -3.36
C VAL A 34 -5.34 7.37 -4.18
N ARG A 35 -4.18 7.98 -3.95
CA ARG A 35 -3.68 9.12 -4.71
C ARG A 35 -2.60 8.71 -5.69
N THR A 36 -1.67 7.87 -5.25
CA THR A 36 -0.55 7.43 -6.08
C THR A 36 -0.22 5.96 -5.85
N SER A 37 0.24 5.29 -6.92
CA SER A 37 0.77 3.93 -6.89
C SER A 37 1.99 3.89 -7.79
N GLY A 38 3.15 3.51 -7.24
CA GLY A 38 4.40 3.59 -7.97
C GLY A 38 5.49 2.68 -7.41
N LEU A 39 6.52 2.45 -8.22
CA LEU A 39 7.72 1.73 -7.80
C LEU A 39 8.73 2.72 -7.22
N ILE A 40 9.31 2.36 -6.09
CA ILE A 40 10.44 3.07 -5.47
C ILE A 40 11.60 2.11 -5.30
N LEU A 41 12.82 2.65 -5.24
CA LEU A 41 13.98 1.85 -4.87
C LEU A 41 13.93 1.49 -3.38
N PRO A 42 14.44 0.32 -2.97
CA PRO A 42 14.52 -0.05 -1.56
C PRO A 42 15.25 0.98 -0.68
N SER A 43 16.21 1.72 -1.25
CA SER A 43 16.97 2.78 -0.56
C SER A 43 16.22 4.12 -0.45
N SER A 44 15.06 4.28 -1.11
CA SER A 44 14.29 5.54 -1.16
C SER A 44 13.40 5.74 0.09
N ILE A 45 13.98 5.55 1.28
CA ILE A 45 13.28 5.65 2.57
C ILE A 45 12.66 7.04 2.81
N ARG A 46 13.30 8.12 2.33
CA ARG A 46 12.73 9.49 2.46
C ARG A 46 11.39 9.66 1.74
N THR A 47 11.15 8.93 0.67
CA THR A 47 9.88 8.98 -0.08
C THR A 47 8.76 8.28 0.68
N LEU A 48 9.10 7.31 1.55
CA LEU A 48 8.16 6.61 2.41
C LEU A 48 7.73 7.44 3.62
N PHE A 49 8.67 8.14 4.25
CA PHE A 49 8.45 8.90 5.49
C PHE A 49 8.32 10.40 5.25
N ARG A 50 7.80 10.81 4.08
CA ARG A 50 7.55 12.23 3.83
C ARG A 50 6.48 12.70 4.82
N HIS A 51 6.76 13.79 5.53
CA HIS A 51 5.77 14.44 6.37
C HIS A 51 4.59 14.90 5.50
N GLU A 52 3.37 14.66 5.98
CA GLU A 52 2.15 15.14 5.36
C GLU A 52 1.32 15.80 6.45
N GLU A 53 0.64 16.90 6.11
CA GLU A 53 -0.26 17.62 7.02
C GLU A 53 -1.57 16.83 7.24
N ASP A 54 -2.00 16.10 6.21
CA ASP A 54 -3.19 15.23 6.25
C ASP A 54 -2.85 13.82 6.81
N ALA A 55 -3.89 13.06 7.15
CA ALA A 55 -3.75 11.65 7.51
C ALA A 55 -3.53 10.78 6.25
N TRP A 56 -2.29 10.35 6.02
CA TRP A 56 -1.92 9.48 4.90
C TRP A 56 -1.68 8.03 5.33
N LEU A 57 -2.16 7.11 4.51
CA LEU A 57 -1.85 5.68 4.54
C LEU A 57 -0.81 5.36 3.47
N SER A 58 0.26 4.66 3.87
CA SER A 58 1.27 4.13 2.96
C SER A 58 1.30 2.61 3.03
N LEU A 59 0.93 1.94 1.93
CA LEU A 59 1.03 0.49 1.78
C LEU A 59 2.30 0.17 0.97
N VAL A 60 3.14 -0.71 1.51
CA VAL A 60 4.43 -1.05 0.92
C VAL A 60 4.54 -2.55 0.76
N THR A 61 4.90 -3.01 -0.44
CA THR A 61 5.23 -4.42 -0.69
C THR A 61 6.51 -4.55 -1.52
N CYS A 62 7.15 -5.72 -1.43
CA CYS A 62 8.27 -6.07 -2.29
C CYS A 62 7.74 -6.39 -3.70
N GLU A 63 8.40 -5.87 -4.74
CA GLU A 63 8.05 -6.19 -6.12
C GLU A 63 9.30 -6.49 -6.96
N ASN A 64 9.15 -7.33 -7.98
CA ASN A 64 10.22 -7.84 -8.85
C ASN A 64 11.34 -8.56 -8.08
N PHE A 65 11.05 -9.79 -7.64
CA PHE A 65 12.08 -10.68 -7.14
C PHE A 65 13.08 -10.97 -8.27
N ASN A 66 14.37 -10.80 -7.97
CA ASN A 66 15.47 -11.08 -8.88
C ASN A 66 16.18 -12.34 -8.40
N ASP A 67 15.97 -13.45 -9.11
CA ASP A 67 16.56 -14.75 -8.78
C ASP A 67 18.10 -14.76 -8.81
N LYS A 68 18.73 -13.89 -9.61
CA LYS A 68 20.20 -13.83 -9.72
C LYS A 68 20.85 -13.12 -8.54
N ALA A 69 20.13 -12.20 -7.91
CA ALA A 69 20.60 -11.39 -6.79
C ALA A 69 19.89 -11.73 -5.48
N GLU A 70 19.02 -12.74 -5.49
CA GLU A 70 18.15 -13.17 -4.38
C GLU A 70 17.43 -12.02 -3.63
N THR A 71 17.08 -10.95 -4.36
CA THR A 71 16.58 -9.71 -3.77
C THR A 71 15.45 -9.12 -4.60
N PHE A 72 14.58 -8.34 -3.94
CA PHE A 72 13.55 -7.57 -4.64
C PHE A 72 14.13 -6.26 -5.15
N ALA A 73 14.06 -6.05 -6.47
CA ALA A 73 14.63 -4.87 -7.11
C ALA A 73 13.89 -3.58 -6.74
N TYR A 74 12.60 -3.66 -6.40
CA TYR A 74 11.76 -2.49 -6.12
C TYR A 74 10.82 -2.73 -4.94
N ARG A 75 10.28 -1.62 -4.42
CA ARG A 75 9.13 -1.63 -3.53
C ARG A 75 7.96 -0.95 -4.25
N ARG A 76 6.79 -1.56 -4.21
CA ARG A 76 5.54 -0.89 -4.57
C ARG A 76 5.10 -0.04 -3.40
N LEU A 77 4.89 1.23 -3.64
CA LEU A 77 4.31 2.17 -2.69
C LEU A 77 2.97 2.64 -3.21
N VAL A 78 1.91 2.36 -2.46
CA VAL A 78 0.58 2.95 -2.65
C VAL A 78 0.36 3.96 -1.54
N ARG A 79 0.04 5.20 -1.91
CA ARG A 79 -0.27 6.27 -0.97
C ARG A 79 -1.75 6.65 -1.10
N ALA A 80 -2.43 6.72 0.02
CA ALA A 80 -3.84 7.07 0.09
C ALA A 80 -4.08 8.09 1.20
N VAL A 81 -5.02 9.02 0.99
CA VAL A 81 -5.37 10.05 1.97
C VAL A 81 -6.69 9.70 2.64
N LEU A 82 -6.83 9.95 3.94
CA LEU A 82 -8.08 9.76 4.66
C LEU A 82 -9.13 10.73 4.12
N ILE A 83 -10.30 10.21 3.73
CA ILE A 83 -11.41 11.02 3.23
C ILE A 83 -12.66 10.94 4.11
N SER A 84 -12.78 9.91 4.96
CA SER A 84 -13.94 9.75 5.84
C SER A 84 -13.67 8.80 7.00
N ILE A 85 -14.41 8.97 8.10
CA ILE A 85 -14.46 8.04 9.24
C ILE A 85 -15.93 7.70 9.49
N ILE A 86 -16.27 6.41 9.46
CA ILE A 86 -17.64 5.92 9.55
C ILE A 86 -17.77 5.02 10.79
N PRO A 87 -18.72 5.26 11.71
CA PRO A 87 -19.02 4.33 12.79
C PRO A 87 -19.55 3.00 12.26
N THR A 88 -18.92 1.90 12.69
CA THR A 88 -19.39 0.54 12.40
C THR A 88 -20.50 0.23 13.41
N LYS A 89 -21.75 0.30 12.94
CA LYS A 89 -22.96 0.13 13.74
C LYS A 89 -23.06 -1.24 14.39
#